data_AF-A0AAJ1ZLD2-F1
#
_entry.id   AF-A0AAJ1ZLD2-F1
#
_cell.length_a   1.000
_cell.length_b   1.000
_cell.length_c   1.000
_cell.angle_alpha   90.00
_cell.angle_beta   90.00
_cell.angle_gamma   90.00
#
_symmetry.space_group_name_H-M   'P 1'
#
loop_
_entity.id
_entity.type
_entity.pdbx_description
1 polymer ?
#
loop_
_entity_poly.entity_id
_entity_poly.type
_entity_poly.pdbx_seq_one_letter_code
_entity_poly.pdbx_strand_id
1 'polypeptide(L)'
;MIQTPRVDGNFARAPGTTLKSQWSWLRLSKTILTTVAMLAFGFPASTTAVAAEQGRGLTANFEIALMEQIIDHHYSALRMTELAAGTDTRRTGDLSPNEGTSPTPAYPATRSKASMAEVKSNARMENRTQREQILQLEQFLTEWYGVNYQPKVRPEQQPAIGILEHAQSGRTFDHAYLEVFARHHYELFEPLNGCITGADRRHVALVRLCTEMWHAQTAGVDEMRELLEQKFGVVDYQPFDGDRPLRTRPASPRGYHSGGD
;
A
#
# COMPACT_ATOMS: atom_id res chain seq x y z
N MET A 1 8.30 -21.79 61.12
CA MET A 1 8.75 -23.14 60.75
C MET A 1 7.81 -23.64 59.67
N ILE A 2 8.23 -23.57 58.40
CA ILE A 2 7.75 -24.30 57.21
C ILE A 2 8.78 -23.95 56.12
N GLN A 3 9.52 -24.96 55.66
CA GLN A 3 10.58 -24.88 54.65
C GLN A 3 9.99 -24.95 53.25
N THR A 4 10.44 -24.08 52.35
CA THR A 4 10.26 -24.18 50.89
C THR A 4 11.48 -24.85 50.26
N PRO A 5 11.33 -25.80 49.32
CA PRO A 5 12.46 -26.36 48.60
C PRO A 5 12.87 -25.50 47.39
N ARG A 6 14.18 -25.35 47.25
CA ARG A 6 14.92 -24.74 46.13
C ARG A 6 15.03 -25.78 45.00
N VAL A 7 14.71 -25.40 43.77
CA VAL A 7 14.99 -26.22 42.58
C VAL A 7 15.95 -25.44 41.69
N ASP A 8 17.21 -25.87 41.73
CA ASP A 8 18.26 -25.47 40.79
C ASP A 8 18.21 -26.43 39.58
N GLY A 9 18.05 -25.88 38.38
CA GLY A 9 17.94 -26.64 37.14
C GLY A 9 18.88 -26.11 36.06
N ASN A 10 20.12 -26.61 36.07
CA ASN A 10 21.10 -26.47 34.98
C ASN A 10 20.57 -27.16 33.71
N PHE A 11 20.39 -26.39 32.62
CA PHE A 11 20.24 -26.96 31.28
C PHE A 11 21.55 -26.86 30.51
N ALA A 12 22.19 -28.02 30.33
CA ALA A 12 23.35 -28.22 29.49
C ALA A 12 22.99 -28.09 28.00
N ARG A 13 23.84 -27.41 27.25
CA ARG A 13 23.75 -27.18 25.80
C ARG A 13 24.49 -28.30 25.08
N ALA A 14 23.81 -29.04 24.20
CA ALA A 14 24.43 -30.03 23.32
C ALA A 14 25.07 -29.36 22.08
N PRO A 15 26.18 -29.89 21.54
CA PRO A 15 26.83 -29.35 20.35
C PRO A 15 26.21 -29.89 19.05
N GLY A 16 25.74 -28.97 18.19
CA GLY A 16 25.26 -29.25 16.84
C GLY A 16 26.41 -29.35 15.83
N THR A 17 26.37 -30.41 15.04
CA THR A 17 27.34 -30.87 14.05
C THR A 17 27.34 -30.02 12.78
N THR A 18 28.53 -29.80 12.22
CA THR A 18 28.77 -29.14 10.92
C THR A 18 28.77 -30.16 9.79
N LEU A 19 27.86 -30.02 8.82
CA LEU A 19 27.87 -30.79 7.57
C LEU A 19 28.56 -29.99 6.47
N LYS A 20 29.81 -30.39 6.17
CA LYS A 20 30.51 -30.04 4.93
C LYS A 20 29.95 -30.91 3.81
N SER A 21 29.38 -30.30 2.77
CA SER A 21 29.08 -30.98 1.50
C SER A 21 30.18 -30.66 0.50
N GLN A 22 31.07 -31.64 0.29
CA GLN A 22 32.03 -31.70 -0.80
C GLN A 22 31.40 -32.49 -1.95
N TRP A 23 31.20 -31.88 -3.11
CA TRP A 23 31.01 -32.61 -4.38
C TRP A 23 31.83 -31.91 -5.46
N SER A 24 33.09 -32.30 -5.56
CA SER A 24 33.94 -32.10 -6.72
C SER A 24 33.86 -33.37 -7.54
N TRP A 25 33.35 -33.31 -8.77
CA TRP A 25 33.68 -34.30 -9.81
C TRP A 25 33.72 -33.67 -11.21
N LEU A 26 34.92 -33.74 -11.79
CA LEU A 26 35.25 -33.97 -13.21
C LEU A 26 35.11 -32.84 -14.25
N ARG A 27 36.25 -32.18 -14.48
CA ARG A 27 36.67 -31.70 -15.81
C ARG A 27 37.39 -32.82 -16.56
N LEU A 28 37.05 -32.99 -17.84
CA LEU A 28 37.83 -33.51 -19.00
C LEU A 28 36.76 -33.90 -20.06
N SER A 29 36.87 -33.67 -21.36
CA SER A 29 37.98 -33.31 -22.24
C SER A 29 37.39 -32.89 -23.61
N LYS A 30 38.16 -32.08 -24.35
CA LYS A 30 37.91 -31.63 -25.74
C LYS A 30 37.97 -32.79 -26.76
N THR A 31 37.66 -32.44 -28.03
CA THR A 31 38.08 -33.04 -29.33
C THR A 31 36.94 -33.85 -30.01
N ILE A 32 36.50 -33.72 -31.28
CA ILE A 32 36.74 -32.85 -32.47
C ILE A 32 35.71 -33.23 -33.59
N LEU A 33 35.45 -32.30 -34.52
CA LEU A 33 35.00 -32.43 -35.94
C LEU A 33 33.58 -32.87 -36.39
N THR A 34 32.96 -31.93 -37.13
CA THR A 34 32.24 -32.02 -38.43
C THR A 34 31.04 -32.95 -38.63
N THR A 35 29.89 -32.36 -38.94
CA THR A 35 29.25 -32.48 -40.27
C THR A 35 28.18 -31.41 -40.45
N VAL A 36 28.25 -30.71 -41.59
CA VAL A 36 27.22 -29.79 -42.08
C VAL A 36 26.10 -30.64 -42.69
N ALA A 37 24.91 -30.56 -42.13
CA ALA A 37 23.68 -31.01 -42.77
C ALA A 37 22.71 -29.81 -42.82
N MET A 38 22.61 -29.19 -43.99
CA MET A 38 21.55 -28.23 -44.30
C MET A 38 20.21 -28.98 -44.34
N LEU A 39 19.54 -29.06 -43.20
CA LEU A 39 18.10 -29.30 -43.14
C LEU A 39 17.42 -27.93 -43.14
N ALA A 40 16.79 -27.59 -44.26
CA ALA A 40 15.86 -26.48 -44.38
C ALA A 40 14.62 -26.79 -43.53
N PHE A 41 14.74 -26.62 -42.21
CA PHE A 41 13.59 -26.46 -41.35
C PHE A 41 12.98 -25.10 -41.66
N GLY A 42 11.84 -25.11 -42.35
CA GLY A 42 10.94 -23.97 -42.35
C GLY A 42 10.61 -23.67 -40.90
N PHE A 43 11.22 -22.62 -40.35
CA PHE A 43 10.82 -22.08 -39.07
C PHE A 43 9.35 -21.67 -39.25
N PRO A 44 8.40 -22.23 -38.49
CA PRO A 44 7.12 -21.55 -38.37
C PRO A 44 7.47 -20.17 -37.84
N ALA A 45 7.07 -19.14 -38.58
CA ALA A 45 7.02 -17.81 -38.03
C ALA A 45 6.12 -17.92 -36.81
N SER A 46 6.73 -18.01 -35.63
CA SER A 46 6.04 -17.72 -34.39
C SER A 46 5.58 -16.29 -34.58
N THR A 47 4.34 -16.12 -35.03
CA THR A 47 3.57 -14.96 -34.68
C THR A 47 3.65 -14.96 -33.16
N THR A 48 4.56 -14.16 -32.61
CA THR A 48 4.36 -13.61 -31.30
C THR A 48 2.98 -12.97 -31.42
N ALA A 49 1.96 -13.70 -30.97
CA ALA A 49 0.74 -13.06 -30.55
C ALA A 49 1.27 -12.07 -29.51
N VAL A 50 1.45 -10.83 -29.95
CA VAL A 50 1.58 -9.68 -29.07
C VAL A 50 0.36 -9.86 -28.21
N ALA A 51 0.54 -10.40 -27.01
CA ALA A 51 -0.54 -10.57 -26.05
C ALA A 51 -1.18 -9.20 -26.00
N ALA A 52 -2.40 -9.07 -26.55
CA ALA A 52 -3.00 -7.79 -26.91
C ALA A 52 -2.70 -6.80 -25.79
N GLU A 53 -1.80 -5.85 -26.06
CA GLU A 53 -1.05 -5.15 -25.01
C GLU A 53 -2.02 -4.68 -23.93
N GLN A 54 -1.77 -5.12 -22.70
CA GLN A 54 -2.46 -4.58 -21.53
C GLN A 54 -2.34 -3.05 -21.61
N GLY A 55 -3.46 -2.34 -21.48
CA GLY A 55 -3.48 -0.88 -21.55
C GLY A 55 -3.96 -0.19 -22.84
N ARG A 56 -4.55 -0.91 -23.81
CA ARG A 56 -5.23 -0.31 -24.99
C ARG A 56 -6.74 -0.56 -25.08
N GLY A 57 -7.36 -0.96 -23.96
CA GLY A 57 -8.79 -1.31 -23.88
C GLY A 57 -9.72 -0.10 -23.69
N LEU A 58 -11.04 -0.33 -23.72
CA LEU A 58 -12.07 0.70 -23.52
C LEU A 58 -11.95 1.43 -22.17
N THR A 59 -11.33 0.80 -21.19
CA THR A 59 -11.14 1.30 -19.81
C THR A 59 -9.82 2.07 -19.62
N ALA A 60 -8.95 2.15 -20.63
CA ALA A 60 -7.59 2.66 -20.44
C ALA A 60 -7.55 4.06 -19.82
N ASN A 61 -8.36 5.00 -20.33
CA ASN A 61 -8.42 6.36 -19.77
C ASN A 61 -8.94 6.38 -18.32
N PHE A 62 -9.88 5.50 -18.00
CA PHE A 62 -10.39 5.36 -16.63
C PHE A 62 -9.30 4.82 -15.70
N GLU A 63 -8.60 3.76 -16.10
CA GLU A 63 -7.55 3.11 -15.30
C GLU A 63 -6.35 4.04 -15.09
N ILE A 64 -5.92 4.78 -16.12
CA ILE A 64 -4.86 5.80 -15.99
C ILE A 64 -5.27 6.85 -14.96
N ALA A 65 -6.44 7.48 -15.15
CA ALA A 65 -6.91 8.53 -14.25
C ALA A 65 -7.08 8.05 -12.80
N LEU A 66 -7.58 6.83 -12.62
CA LEU A 66 -7.70 6.17 -11.33
C LEU A 66 -6.33 5.98 -10.67
N MET A 67 -5.35 5.42 -11.38
CA MET A 67 -4.03 5.17 -10.80
C MET A 67 -3.32 6.47 -10.45
N GLU A 68 -3.39 7.50 -11.31
CA GLU A 68 -2.86 8.84 -11.00
C GLU A 68 -3.53 9.46 -9.75
N GLN A 69 -4.85 9.29 -9.63
CA GLN A 69 -5.60 9.75 -8.45
C GLN A 69 -5.16 9.04 -7.18
N ILE A 70 -5.06 7.71 -7.20
CA ILE A 70 -4.64 6.92 -6.03
C ILE A 70 -3.18 7.26 -5.66
N ILE A 71 -2.28 7.37 -6.63
CA ILE A 71 -0.88 7.74 -6.40
C ILE A 71 -0.80 9.06 -5.64
N ASP A 72 -1.48 10.11 -6.11
CA ASP A 72 -1.43 11.41 -5.45
C ASP A 72 -2.11 11.39 -4.08
N HIS A 73 -3.20 10.64 -3.94
CA HIS A 73 -3.90 10.47 -2.66
C HIS A 73 -3.02 9.77 -1.63
N HIS A 74 -2.30 8.71 -2.00
CA HIS A 74 -1.33 8.07 -1.13
C HIS A 74 -0.12 8.97 -0.86
N TYR A 75 0.32 9.75 -1.86
CA TYR A 75 1.43 10.67 -1.70
C TYR A 75 1.14 11.76 -0.65
N SER A 76 -0.10 12.28 -0.59
CA SER A 76 -0.49 13.21 0.48
C SER A 76 -0.50 12.54 1.86
N ALA A 77 -0.92 11.27 1.92
CA ALA A 77 -0.92 10.48 3.15
C ALA A 77 0.49 10.27 3.72
N LEU A 78 1.51 10.18 2.85
CA LEU A 78 2.90 10.06 3.30
C LEU A 78 3.29 11.25 4.19
N ARG A 79 2.91 12.47 3.79
CA ARG A 79 3.18 13.65 4.61
C ARG A 79 2.41 13.61 5.95
N MET A 80 1.15 13.17 5.94
CA MET A 80 0.32 13.08 7.15
C MET A 80 0.92 12.07 8.16
N THR A 81 1.31 10.90 7.68
CA THR A 81 1.94 9.84 8.49
C THR A 81 3.33 10.25 8.98
N GLU A 82 4.10 11.01 8.19
CA GLU A 82 5.38 11.60 8.61
C GLU A 82 5.23 12.62 9.74
N LEU A 83 4.18 13.44 9.71
CA LEU A 83 3.89 14.36 10.82
C LEU A 83 3.59 13.59 12.13
N ALA A 84 2.89 12.45 12.02
CA ALA A 84 2.59 11.61 13.17
C ALA A 84 3.83 10.87 13.69
N ALA A 85 4.48 10.08 12.85
CA ALA A 85 5.59 9.21 13.23
C ALA A 85 6.95 9.92 13.32
N GLY A 86 7.08 11.10 12.72
CA GLY A 86 8.37 11.71 12.39
C GLY A 86 8.93 11.15 11.09
N THR A 87 10.14 11.58 10.74
CA THR A 87 10.95 11.02 9.64
C THR A 87 12.35 10.68 10.15
N ASP A 88 12.85 9.52 9.77
CA ASP A 88 14.20 9.07 10.07
C ASP A 88 15.17 9.57 8.99
N THR A 89 15.93 10.62 9.30
CA THR A 89 17.03 11.05 8.42
C THR A 89 18.23 10.11 8.49
N ARG A 90 18.29 9.29 9.55
CA ARG A 90 19.25 8.19 9.75
C ARG A 90 18.53 7.06 10.47
N ARG A 91 18.64 5.84 9.96
CA ARG A 91 18.15 4.63 10.64
C ARG A 91 19.04 4.38 11.87
N THR A 92 18.57 4.74 13.06
CA THR A 92 19.19 4.33 14.32
C THR A 92 18.73 2.92 14.67
N GLY A 93 19.52 2.18 15.46
CA GLY A 93 19.21 0.79 15.82
C GLY A 93 17.99 0.62 16.73
N ASP A 94 17.30 1.71 17.09
CA ASP A 94 16.13 1.71 17.98
C ASP A 94 14.83 1.31 17.28
N LEU A 95 14.81 1.37 15.95
CA LEU A 95 13.71 0.89 15.11
C LEU A 95 14.19 -0.32 14.32
N SER A 96 13.34 -1.33 14.14
CA SER A 96 13.67 -2.40 13.20
C SER A 96 13.81 -1.84 11.77
N PRO A 97 14.55 -2.53 10.87
CA PRO A 97 14.83 -2.02 9.52
C PRO A 97 13.58 -1.62 8.72
N ASN A 98 12.43 -2.22 9.04
CA ASN A 98 11.14 -2.01 8.42
C ASN A 98 10.20 -1.10 9.24
N GLU A 99 10.64 -0.45 10.30
CA GLU A 99 9.73 0.33 11.17
C GLU A 99 9.81 1.84 10.99
N GLY A 100 10.74 2.37 10.18
CA GLY A 100 10.95 3.81 10.02
C GLY A 100 10.32 4.43 8.77
N THR A 101 10.18 5.76 8.79
CA THR A 101 9.64 6.61 7.71
C THR A 101 10.74 7.48 7.11
N SER A 102 10.68 7.72 5.80
CA SER A 102 11.59 8.66 5.13
C SER A 102 10.83 9.94 4.75
N PRO A 103 11.48 11.12 4.67
CA PRO A 103 10.82 12.31 4.17
C PRO A 103 10.30 12.13 2.75
N THR A 104 9.06 12.52 2.51
CA THR A 104 8.50 12.62 1.17
C THR A 104 9.17 13.76 0.39
N PRO A 105 9.50 13.58 -0.90
CA PRO A 105 10.08 14.66 -1.70
C PRO A 105 9.26 15.95 -1.62
N ALA A 106 9.94 17.09 -1.62
CA ALA A 106 9.42 18.44 -1.37
C ALA A 106 9.03 18.77 0.08
N TYR A 107 9.10 17.82 1.02
CA TYR A 107 8.92 18.09 2.45
C TYR A 107 10.23 17.93 3.23
N PRO A 108 10.53 18.84 4.18
CA PRO A 108 11.66 18.67 5.06
C PRO A 108 11.40 17.52 6.04
N ALA A 109 12.50 16.92 6.52
CA ALA A 109 12.44 16.00 7.64
C ALA A 109 11.73 16.65 8.85
N THR A 110 10.88 15.89 9.51
CA THR A 110 10.06 16.35 10.63
C THR A 110 10.25 15.46 11.85
N ARG A 111 10.05 16.06 13.03
CA ARG A 111 9.92 15.29 14.28
C ARG A 111 8.49 14.75 14.39
N SER A 112 8.34 13.65 15.12
CA SER A 112 7.02 13.12 15.49
C SER A 112 6.24 14.14 16.30
N LYS A 113 4.99 14.39 15.89
CA LYS A 113 4.03 15.21 16.64
C LYS A 113 3.10 14.35 17.51
N ALA A 114 2.91 13.08 17.17
CA ALA A 114 2.09 12.16 17.96
C ALA A 114 2.70 11.89 19.34
N SER A 115 1.86 11.66 20.36
CA SER A 115 2.30 11.15 21.66
C SER A 115 1.95 9.69 21.88
N MET A 116 0.84 9.22 21.33
CA MET A 116 0.40 7.83 21.46
C MET A 116 1.30 6.87 20.67
N ALA A 117 1.67 5.75 21.30
CA ALA A 117 2.51 4.73 20.66
C ALA A 117 1.76 4.03 19.51
N GLU A 118 0.46 3.81 19.70
CA GLU A 118 -0.46 3.22 18.72
C GLU A 118 -0.50 4.07 17.44
N VAL A 119 -0.73 5.39 17.57
CA VAL A 119 -0.72 6.34 16.42
C VAL A 119 0.61 6.32 15.68
N LYS A 120 1.74 6.33 16.40
CA LYS A 120 3.06 6.27 15.75
C LYS A 120 3.28 4.95 15.03
N SER A 121 2.85 3.83 15.62
CA SER A 121 3.00 2.51 15.03
C SER A 121 2.18 2.37 13.75
N ASN A 122 0.89 2.73 13.82
CA ASN A 122 -0.02 2.73 12.69
C ASN A 122 0.50 3.65 11.57
N ALA A 123 0.89 4.89 11.88
CA ALA A 123 1.42 5.82 10.88
C ALA A 123 2.66 5.29 10.13
N ARG A 124 3.57 4.57 10.80
CA ARG A 124 4.75 3.98 10.14
C ARG A 124 4.36 2.80 9.25
N MET A 125 3.39 1.99 9.67
CA MET A 125 2.84 0.91 8.86
C MET A 125 2.19 1.48 7.59
N GLU A 126 1.29 2.44 7.75
CA GLU A 126 0.58 3.12 6.66
C GLU A 126 1.53 3.79 5.67
N ASN A 127 2.53 4.53 6.16
CA ASN A 127 3.51 5.18 5.28
C ASN A 127 4.23 4.17 4.37
N ARG A 128 4.61 3.00 4.88
CA ARG A 128 5.29 1.97 4.08
C ARG A 128 4.34 1.35 3.07
N THR A 129 3.16 0.92 3.52
CA THR A 129 2.16 0.28 2.65
C THR A 129 1.79 1.19 1.50
N GLN A 130 1.56 2.48 1.77
CA GLN A 130 1.21 3.46 0.75
C GLN A 130 2.37 3.78 -0.20
N ARG A 131 3.63 3.73 0.25
CA ARG A 131 4.80 3.80 -0.64
C ARG A 131 4.87 2.60 -1.58
N GLU A 132 4.62 1.39 -1.07
CA GLU A 132 4.62 0.17 -1.89
C GLU A 132 3.48 0.20 -2.93
N GLN A 133 2.31 0.74 -2.57
CA GLN A 133 1.18 0.92 -3.49
C GLN A 133 1.49 1.95 -4.57
N ILE A 134 2.11 3.09 -4.24
CA ILE A 134 2.56 4.08 -5.23
C ILE A 134 3.48 3.43 -6.26
N LEU A 135 4.49 2.68 -5.81
CA LEU A 135 5.46 2.04 -6.72
C LEU A 135 4.79 1.03 -7.66
N GLN A 136 3.83 0.24 -7.16
CA GLN A 136 3.08 -0.71 -7.99
C GLN A 136 2.23 0.01 -9.05
N LEU A 137 1.56 1.10 -8.68
CA LEU A 137 0.71 1.87 -9.59
C LEU A 137 1.54 2.60 -10.66
N GLU A 138 2.70 3.17 -10.28
CA GLU A 138 3.66 3.75 -11.23
C GLU A 138 4.19 2.71 -12.22
N GLN A 139 4.46 1.48 -11.74
CA GLN A 139 4.85 0.36 -12.58
C GLN A 139 3.74 0.00 -13.57
N PHE A 140 2.49 -0.12 -13.12
CA PHE A 140 1.35 -0.40 -14.01
C PHE A 140 1.15 0.69 -15.07
N LEU A 141 1.23 1.97 -14.67
CA LEU A 141 1.16 3.11 -15.59
C LEU A 141 2.25 3.05 -16.68
N THR A 142 3.48 2.74 -16.27
CA THR A 142 4.62 2.69 -17.19
C THR A 142 4.54 1.48 -18.12
N GLU A 143 4.32 0.29 -17.57
CA GLU A 143 4.39 -0.96 -18.33
C GLU A 143 3.18 -1.18 -19.24
N TRP A 144 1.98 -0.79 -18.82
CA TRP A 144 0.76 -1.04 -19.60
C TRP A 144 0.39 0.14 -20.49
N TYR A 145 0.67 1.37 -20.05
CA TYR A 145 0.21 2.57 -20.77
C TYR A 145 1.35 3.47 -21.28
N GLY A 146 2.61 3.17 -20.94
CA GLY A 146 3.75 4.03 -21.29
C GLY A 146 3.72 5.38 -20.58
N VAL A 147 2.97 5.51 -19.48
CA VAL A 147 2.80 6.76 -18.73
C VAL A 147 3.83 6.82 -17.60
N ASN A 148 4.76 7.75 -17.69
CA ASN A 148 5.69 8.07 -16.60
C ASN A 148 5.08 9.17 -15.73
N TYR A 149 4.32 8.77 -14.71
CA TYR A 149 3.68 9.70 -13.80
C TYR A 149 4.64 10.18 -12.71
N GLN A 150 4.43 11.38 -12.17
CA GLN A 150 5.17 11.91 -11.03
C GLN A 150 4.18 12.25 -9.92
N PRO A 151 4.27 11.59 -8.74
CA PRO A 151 3.39 11.84 -7.62
C PRO A 151 3.45 13.29 -7.16
N LYS A 152 2.30 13.85 -6.77
CA LYS A 152 2.20 15.21 -6.26
C LYS A 152 1.08 15.33 -5.24
N VAL A 153 1.22 16.30 -4.34
CA VAL A 153 0.10 16.72 -3.48
C VAL A 153 -0.77 17.70 -4.26
N ARG A 154 -2.02 17.34 -4.47
CA ARG A 154 -3.02 18.15 -5.17
C ARG A 154 -3.59 19.25 -4.26
N PRO A 155 -4.09 20.37 -4.82
CA PRO A 155 -4.65 21.46 -4.01
C PRO A 155 -5.75 21.03 -3.03
N GLU A 156 -6.61 20.09 -3.42
CA GLU A 156 -7.68 19.54 -2.60
C GLU A 156 -7.19 18.72 -1.39
N GLN A 157 -5.94 18.21 -1.43
CA GLN A 157 -5.34 17.42 -0.34
C GLN A 157 -4.61 18.30 0.68
N GLN A 158 -4.22 19.52 0.30
CA GLN A 158 -3.48 20.44 1.16
C GLN A 158 -4.22 20.81 2.46
N PRO A 159 -5.56 21.00 2.49
CA PRO A 159 -6.26 21.32 3.73
C PRO A 159 -6.08 20.25 4.82
N ALA A 160 -6.13 18.96 4.47
CA ALA A 160 -5.95 17.87 5.43
C ALA A 160 -4.54 17.87 6.04
N ILE A 161 -3.51 18.06 5.21
CA ILE A 161 -2.13 18.22 5.66
C ILE A 161 -2.01 19.47 6.56
N GLY A 162 -2.60 20.59 6.13
CA GLY A 162 -2.58 21.86 6.85
C GLY A 162 -3.15 21.75 8.26
N ILE A 163 -4.26 21.02 8.46
CA ILE A 163 -4.83 20.75 9.79
C ILE A 163 -3.78 20.07 10.69
N LEU A 164 -3.12 19.03 10.18
CA LEU A 164 -2.12 18.29 10.94
C LEU A 164 -0.83 19.07 11.16
N GLU A 165 -0.42 19.92 10.21
CA GLU A 165 0.76 20.79 10.37
C GLU A 165 0.55 21.83 11.48
N HIS A 166 -0.65 22.39 11.60
CA HIS A 166 -0.99 23.40 12.61
C HIS A 166 -1.42 22.81 13.96
N ALA A 167 -1.82 21.53 14.01
CA ALA A 167 -2.21 20.89 15.27
C ALA A 167 -1.05 20.86 16.30
N GLN A 168 -1.34 21.16 17.57
CA GLN A 168 -0.31 21.11 18.61
C GLN A 168 0.12 19.67 18.88
N SER A 169 1.43 19.40 18.94
CA SER A 169 1.97 18.07 19.25
C SER A 169 1.42 17.50 20.57
N GLY A 170 1.41 16.18 20.66
CA GLY A 170 0.87 15.43 21.79
C GLY A 170 -0.59 15.04 21.57
N ARG A 171 -1.37 15.03 22.65
CA ARG A 171 -2.74 14.51 22.65
C ARG A 171 -3.67 15.24 21.67
N THR A 172 -3.50 16.55 21.47
CA THR A 172 -4.27 17.33 20.49
C THR A 172 -3.97 16.88 19.06
N PHE A 173 -2.70 16.63 18.74
CA PHE A 173 -2.32 16.09 17.44
C PHE A 173 -2.85 14.67 17.25
N ASP A 174 -2.76 13.81 18.27
CA ASP A 174 -3.25 12.43 18.20
C ASP A 174 -4.75 12.41 17.84
N HIS A 175 -5.56 13.26 18.49
CA HIS A 175 -6.99 13.40 18.18
C HIS A 175 -7.23 13.84 16.72
N ALA A 176 -6.58 14.93 16.31
CA ALA A 176 -6.72 15.47 14.96
C ALA A 176 -6.24 14.49 13.89
N TYR A 177 -5.17 13.75 14.15
CA TYR A 177 -4.66 12.72 13.24
C TYR A 177 -5.69 11.63 12.99
N LEU A 178 -6.28 11.07 14.05
CA LEU A 178 -7.26 9.99 13.92
C LEU A 178 -8.49 10.43 13.12
N GLU A 179 -9.03 11.62 13.38
CA GLU A 179 -10.18 12.14 12.62
C GLU A 179 -9.83 12.40 11.15
N VAL A 180 -8.74 13.13 10.90
CA VAL A 180 -8.37 13.57 9.55
C VAL A 180 -7.90 12.38 8.70
N PHE A 181 -7.14 11.45 9.26
CA PHE A 181 -6.61 10.30 8.52
C PHE A 181 -7.69 9.24 8.27
N ALA A 182 -8.65 9.06 9.19
CA ALA A 182 -9.83 8.22 8.93
C ALA A 182 -10.67 8.76 7.78
N ARG A 183 -10.86 10.09 7.71
CA ARG A 183 -11.53 10.72 6.56
C ARG A 183 -10.74 10.55 5.27
N HIS A 184 -9.43 10.78 5.31
CA HIS A 184 -8.56 10.56 4.14
C HIS A 184 -8.69 9.12 3.62
N HIS A 185 -8.73 8.11 4.50
CA HIS A 185 -8.97 6.74 4.04
C HIS A 185 -10.32 6.53 3.37
N TYR A 186 -11.37 7.13 3.92
CA TYR A 186 -12.73 7.06 3.37
C TYR A 186 -12.84 7.66 1.97
N GLU A 187 -12.07 8.71 1.64
CA GLU A 187 -12.10 9.36 0.32
C GLU A 187 -11.70 8.42 -0.82
N LEU A 188 -10.90 7.38 -0.55
CA LEU A 188 -10.53 6.38 -1.56
C LEU A 188 -11.58 5.31 -1.81
N PHE A 189 -12.64 5.23 -1.01
CA PHE A 189 -13.62 4.18 -1.17
C PHE A 189 -14.31 4.22 -2.55
N GLU A 190 -14.89 5.35 -2.94
CA GLU A 190 -15.55 5.44 -4.25
C GLU A 190 -14.62 5.07 -5.43
N PRO A 191 -13.39 5.62 -5.54
CA PRO A 191 -12.42 5.22 -6.56
C PRO A 191 -12.09 3.72 -6.56
N LEU A 192 -11.83 3.13 -5.38
CA LEU A 192 -11.47 1.72 -5.25
C LEU A 192 -12.63 0.79 -5.64
N ASN A 193 -13.87 1.12 -5.28
CA ASN A 193 -15.04 0.38 -5.74
C ASN A 193 -15.22 0.48 -7.26
N GLY A 194 -14.98 1.66 -7.83
CA GLY A 194 -14.95 1.84 -9.29
C GLY A 194 -13.91 0.95 -9.95
N CYS A 195 -12.71 0.85 -9.38
CA CYS A 195 -11.65 -0.04 -9.86
C CYS A 195 -12.08 -1.51 -9.85
N ILE A 196 -12.56 -2.00 -8.70
CA ILE A 196 -12.92 -3.41 -8.49
C ILE A 196 -14.01 -3.86 -9.47
N THR A 197 -14.93 -2.96 -9.83
CA THR A 197 -16.10 -3.28 -10.64
C THR A 197 -15.99 -2.87 -12.11
N GLY A 198 -15.14 -1.89 -12.43
CA GLY A 198 -15.10 -1.21 -13.73
C GLY A 198 -13.80 -1.32 -14.52
N ALA A 199 -12.69 -1.79 -13.91
CA ALA A 199 -11.42 -2.00 -14.63
C ALA A 199 -11.51 -3.16 -15.65
N ASP A 200 -10.59 -3.21 -16.61
CA ASP A 200 -10.51 -4.34 -17.55
C ASP A 200 -10.24 -5.62 -16.76
N ARG A 201 -11.10 -6.63 -16.93
CA ARG A 201 -10.99 -7.91 -16.22
C ARG A 201 -9.67 -8.64 -16.49
N ARG A 202 -8.95 -8.29 -17.56
CA ARG A 202 -7.61 -8.84 -17.87
C ARG A 202 -6.53 -8.21 -17.00
N HIS A 203 -6.74 -7.01 -16.46
CA HIS A 203 -5.84 -6.35 -15.49
C HIS A 203 -6.07 -6.88 -14.06
N VAL A 204 -5.95 -8.19 -13.89
CA VAL A 204 -6.21 -8.88 -12.61
C VAL A 204 -5.33 -8.32 -11.49
N ALA A 205 -4.09 -7.91 -11.80
CA ALA A 205 -3.18 -7.32 -10.82
C ALA A 205 -3.70 -5.99 -10.26
N LEU A 206 -4.29 -5.13 -11.11
CA LEU A 206 -4.88 -3.85 -10.68
C LEU A 206 -6.14 -4.08 -9.84
N VAL A 207 -7.05 -4.96 -10.29
CA VAL A 207 -8.26 -5.30 -9.54
C VAL A 207 -7.91 -5.87 -8.16
N ARG A 208 -6.89 -6.73 -8.08
CA ARG A 208 -6.40 -7.27 -6.81
C ARG A 208 -5.83 -6.18 -5.92
N LEU A 209 -4.96 -5.31 -6.43
CA LEU A 209 -4.38 -4.21 -5.66
C LEU A 209 -5.48 -3.27 -5.13
N CYS A 210 -6.48 -2.94 -5.93
CA CYS A 210 -7.63 -2.15 -5.49
C CYS A 210 -8.45 -2.83 -4.40
N THR A 211 -8.62 -4.16 -4.48
CA THR A 211 -9.31 -4.94 -3.44
C THR A 211 -8.51 -4.96 -2.13
N GLU A 212 -7.19 -5.14 -2.21
CA GLU A 212 -6.30 -5.12 -1.06
C GLU A 212 -6.30 -3.73 -0.38
N MET A 213 -6.21 -2.66 -1.18
CA MET A 213 -6.35 -1.28 -0.70
C MET A 213 -7.70 -1.07 -0.02
N TRP A 214 -8.81 -1.51 -0.62
CA TRP A 214 -10.14 -1.35 -0.03
C TRP A 214 -10.22 -1.98 1.38
N HIS A 215 -9.72 -3.20 1.54
CA HIS A 215 -9.70 -3.88 2.83
C HIS A 215 -8.79 -3.18 3.84
N ALA A 216 -7.58 -2.78 3.43
CA ALA A 216 -6.63 -2.07 4.31
C ALA A 216 -7.21 -0.74 4.79
N GLN A 217 -7.75 0.07 3.88
CA GLN A 217 -8.36 1.37 4.20
C GLN A 217 -9.57 1.21 5.12
N THR A 218 -10.39 0.16 4.93
CA THR A 218 -11.51 -0.17 5.83
C THR A 218 -11.03 -0.50 7.24
N ALA A 219 -10.00 -1.36 7.36
CA ALA A 219 -9.42 -1.72 8.65
C ALA A 219 -8.78 -0.49 9.34
N GLY A 220 -8.10 0.37 8.59
CA GLY A 220 -7.52 1.60 9.12
C GLY A 220 -8.59 2.57 9.65
N VAL A 221 -9.70 2.75 8.94
CA VAL A 221 -10.83 3.55 9.42
C VAL A 221 -11.38 2.99 10.73
N ASP A 222 -11.55 1.68 10.82
CA ASP A 222 -12.07 1.03 12.01
C ASP A 222 -11.14 1.18 13.22
N GLU A 223 -9.83 0.93 13.03
CA GLU A 223 -8.81 1.12 14.07
C GLU A 223 -8.80 2.56 14.60
N MET A 224 -8.91 3.56 13.70
CA MET A 224 -8.94 4.95 14.10
C MET A 224 -10.21 5.33 14.87
N ARG A 225 -11.36 4.75 14.50
CA ARG A 225 -12.63 4.93 15.23
C ARG A 225 -12.55 4.31 16.62
N GLU A 226 -12.00 3.12 16.75
CA GLU A 226 -11.78 2.47 18.04
C GLU A 226 -10.85 3.30 18.94
N LEU A 227 -9.76 3.84 18.40
CA LEU A 227 -8.85 4.69 19.16
C LEU A 227 -9.50 6.02 19.58
N LEU A 228 -10.33 6.62 18.72
CA LEU A 228 -11.11 7.82 19.04
C LEU A 228 -12.07 7.57 20.21
N GLU A 229 -12.79 6.45 20.20
CA GLU A 229 -13.66 6.05 21.29
C GLU A 229 -12.86 5.81 22.58
N GLN A 230 -11.86 4.93 22.53
CA GLN A 230 -11.15 4.46 23.73
C GLN A 230 -10.31 5.55 24.40
N LYS A 231 -9.73 6.48 23.62
CA LYS A 231 -8.72 7.43 24.12
C LYS A 231 -9.27 8.85 24.23
N PHE A 232 -10.35 9.17 23.52
CA PHE A 232 -10.93 10.51 23.48
C PHE A 232 -12.43 10.55 23.80
N GLY A 233 -13.09 9.40 23.91
CA GLY A 233 -14.53 9.33 24.20
C GLY A 233 -15.42 9.76 23.03
N VAL A 234 -14.87 9.84 21.81
CA VAL A 234 -15.62 10.16 20.59
C VAL A 234 -16.28 8.87 20.09
N VAL A 235 -17.48 8.61 20.58
CA VAL A 235 -18.27 7.43 20.24
C VAL A 235 -18.90 7.60 18.85
N ASP A 236 -18.94 6.50 18.09
CA ASP A 236 -19.58 6.42 16.76
C ASP A 236 -19.08 7.50 15.78
N TYR A 237 -17.77 7.76 15.79
CA TYR A 237 -17.17 8.66 14.80
C TYR A 237 -17.46 8.15 13.38
N GLN A 238 -17.88 9.06 12.52
CA GLN A 238 -18.17 8.79 11.12
C GLN A 238 -17.26 9.66 10.24
N PRO A 239 -16.44 9.07 9.35
CA PRO A 239 -15.43 9.81 8.56
C PRO A 239 -16.02 10.56 7.35
N PHE A 240 -17.30 10.94 7.42
CA PHE A 240 -18.01 11.58 6.30
C PHE A 240 -17.83 13.10 6.33
N ASP A 241 -17.87 13.73 5.16
CA ASP A 241 -18.04 15.19 5.06
C ASP A 241 -19.52 15.57 5.24
N GLY A 242 -19.90 16.10 6.40
CA GLY A 242 -21.26 16.63 6.66
C GLY A 242 -22.36 15.57 6.53
N ASP A 243 -23.50 15.93 5.92
CA ASP A 243 -24.68 15.06 5.74
C ASP A 243 -24.51 13.97 4.64
N ARG A 244 -23.27 13.57 4.34
CA ARG A 244 -22.95 12.48 3.41
C ARG A 244 -22.97 11.05 3.99
N PRO A 245 -23.56 10.69 5.16
CA PRO A 245 -23.65 9.27 5.53
C PRO A 245 -24.43 8.46 4.50
N LEU A 246 -25.45 9.07 3.91
CA LEU A 246 -26.44 8.41 3.07
C LEU A 246 -27.09 9.46 2.17
N ARG A 247 -26.59 9.65 0.95
CA ARG A 247 -27.53 10.03 -0.12
C ARG A 247 -28.45 8.84 -0.33
N THR A 248 -29.49 8.73 0.50
CA THR A 248 -30.76 8.25 -0.01
C THR A 248 -31.16 9.26 -1.09
N ARG A 249 -30.80 9.00 -2.36
CA ARG A 249 -31.68 9.46 -3.43
C ARG A 249 -33.06 8.98 -3.01
N PRO A 250 -34.12 9.82 -3.05
CA PRO A 250 -35.46 9.31 -2.85
C PRO A 250 -35.59 8.10 -3.77
N ALA A 251 -35.87 6.95 -3.18
CA ALA A 251 -36.02 5.71 -3.91
C ALA A 251 -37.07 5.95 -4.99
N SER A 252 -36.64 6.05 -6.24
CA SER A 252 -37.51 5.83 -7.37
C SER A 252 -37.10 4.47 -7.94
N PRO A 253 -37.74 3.37 -7.52
CA PRO A 253 -37.56 2.08 -8.17
C PRO A 253 -38.32 2.16 -9.50
N ARG A 254 -37.69 2.73 -10.52
CA ARG A 254 -38.09 2.51 -11.90
C ARG A 254 -36.83 2.20 -12.70
N GLY A 255 -36.52 0.91 -12.73
CA GLY A 255 -35.68 0.36 -13.79
C GLY A 255 -36.37 0.62 -15.12
N TYR A 256 -35.76 1.44 -15.96
CA TYR A 256 -36.04 1.40 -17.39
C TYR A 256 -35.15 0.31 -17.97
N HIS A 257 -35.71 -0.90 -18.07
CA HIS A 257 -35.20 -1.91 -18.97
C HIS A 257 -35.51 -1.43 -20.39
N SER A 258 -34.47 -1.16 -21.17
CA SER A 258 -34.58 -1.00 -22.62
C SER A 258 -34.93 -2.37 -23.21
N GLY A 259 -36.20 -2.56 -23.53
CA GLY A 259 -36.69 -3.65 -24.36
C GLY A 259 -37.41 -3.07 -25.57
N GLY A 260 -36.97 -3.50 -26.75
CA GLY A 260 -37.75 -3.58 -27.99
C GLY A 260 -38.12 -2.27 -28.68
N ASP A 261 -37.50 -2.03 -29.85
CA ASP A 261 -38.18 -2.18 -31.14
C ASP A 261 -37.19 -2.74 -32.17
#